data_AF-A0A7J8QBZ1-F1
#
_entry.id   AF-A0A7J8QBZ1-F1
#
_cell.length_a   1.000
_cell.length_b   1.000
_cell.length_c   1.000
_cell.angle_alpha   90.00
_cell.angle_beta   90.00
_cell.angle_gamma   90.00
#
_symmetry.space_group_name_H-M   'P 1'
#
loop_
_entity.id
_entity.type
_entity.pdbx_description
1 polymer ?
#
loop_
_entity_poly.entity_id
_entity_poly.type
_entity_poly.pdbx_seq_one_letter_code
_entity_poly.pdbx_strand_id
1 'polypeptide(L)'
;MREEWEKRLNHIRIRKEDMNKLVMNFLVTEGYAEAVAKFRMETGTEPDMDVAMIMDRMAVKKAVQCGNVEDAIEKVNDLNPEILDTNPELFFHLQQQRLIELIRNEKIEEALEFAQEE
;
A
#
# COMPACT_ATOMS: atom_id res chain seq x y z
N MET A 1 -23.81 21.64 25.60
CA MET A 1 -23.31 20.24 25.53
C MET A 1 -23.90 19.48 24.34
N ARG A 2 -24.56 18.31 24.46
CA ARG A 2 -24.88 17.44 23.28
C ARG A 2 -25.70 18.16 22.19
N GLU A 3 -26.88 18.69 22.51
CA GLU A 3 -27.73 19.41 21.54
C GLU A 3 -27.02 20.60 20.88
N GLU A 4 -26.09 21.22 21.60
CA GLU A 4 -25.31 22.38 21.14
C GLU A 4 -24.21 21.94 20.16
N TRP A 5 -23.63 20.77 20.39
CA TRP A 5 -22.72 20.07 19.47
C TRP A 5 -23.47 19.66 18.19
N GLU A 6 -24.64 19.05 18.32
CA GLU A 6 -25.52 18.67 17.19
C GLU A 6 -25.96 19.90 16.39
N LYS A 7 -26.36 20.99 17.06
CA LYS A 7 -26.66 22.28 16.40
C LYS A 7 -25.45 22.81 15.63
N ARG A 8 -24.24 22.80 16.21
CA ARG A 8 -23.00 23.21 15.50
C ARG A 8 -22.72 22.31 14.30
N LEU A 9 -22.81 20.99 14.45
CA LEU A 9 -22.58 20.00 13.40
C LEU A 9 -23.52 20.23 12.20
N ASN A 10 -24.81 20.45 12.46
CA ASN A 10 -25.84 20.68 11.44
C ASN A 10 -25.66 22.01 10.66
N HIS A 11 -24.82 22.94 11.12
CA HIS A 11 -24.46 24.14 10.37
C HIS A 11 -23.24 23.94 9.46
N ILE A 12 -22.47 22.84 9.62
CA ILE A 12 -21.31 22.53 8.78
C ILE A 12 -21.79 21.94 7.45
N ARG A 13 -21.78 22.77 6.40
CA ARG A 13 -22.07 22.31 5.03
C ARG A 13 -20.84 21.66 4.39
N ILE A 14 -20.68 20.37 4.61
CA ILE A 14 -19.76 19.54 3.82
C ILE A 14 -20.29 19.45 2.39
N ARG A 15 -19.42 19.67 1.39
CA ARG A 15 -19.78 19.52 -0.03
C ARG A 15 -19.71 18.05 -0.44
N LYS A 16 -20.57 17.62 -1.36
CA LYS A 16 -20.56 16.22 -1.85
C LYS A 16 -19.22 15.91 -2.55
N GLU A 17 -18.70 16.89 -3.26
CA GLU A 17 -17.46 16.82 -4.05
C GLU A 17 -16.24 16.59 -3.15
N ASP A 18 -16.20 17.23 -1.98
CA ASP A 18 -15.10 17.07 -1.01
C ASP A 18 -15.18 15.71 -0.29
N MET A 19 -16.40 15.24 0.00
CA MET A 19 -16.62 13.87 0.51
C MET A 19 -16.25 12.81 -0.53
N ASN A 20 -16.62 13.00 -1.80
CA ASN A 20 -16.28 12.08 -2.88
C ASN A 20 -14.76 11.95 -3.05
N LYS A 21 -14.01 13.06 -3.00
CA LYS A 21 -12.54 13.04 -3.04
C LYS A 21 -11.95 12.22 -1.90
N LEU A 22 -12.45 12.39 -0.68
CA LEU A 22 -11.99 11.63 0.49
C LEU A 22 -12.25 10.11 0.31
N VAL A 23 -13.43 9.74 -0.18
CA VAL A 23 -13.75 8.34 -0.49
C VAL A 23 -12.87 7.80 -1.62
N MET A 24 -12.69 8.55 -2.71
CA MET A 24 -11.84 8.15 -3.83
C MET A 24 -10.39 7.93 -3.37
N ASN A 25 -9.82 8.87 -2.62
CA ASN A 25 -8.46 8.78 -2.09
C ASN A 25 -8.28 7.58 -1.16
N PHE A 26 -9.29 7.24 -0.34
CA PHE A 26 -9.31 6.01 0.47
C PHE A 26 -9.31 4.75 -0.39
N LEU A 27 -10.21 4.66 -1.40
CA LEU A 27 -10.30 3.51 -2.30
C LEU A 27 -8.99 3.28 -3.09
N VAL A 28 -8.34 4.38 -3.50
CA VAL A 28 -7.02 4.38 -4.15
C VAL A 28 -5.90 3.95 -3.21
N THR A 29 -5.94 4.40 -1.95
CA THR A 29 -4.89 4.13 -0.97
C THR A 29 -4.89 2.67 -0.51
N GLU A 30 -6.07 2.10 -0.24
CA GLU A 30 -6.20 0.69 0.18
C GLU A 30 -6.11 -0.32 -0.97
N GLY A 31 -6.20 0.14 -2.22
CA GLY A 31 -5.98 -0.70 -3.40
C GLY A 31 -7.24 -1.30 -4.03
N TYR A 32 -8.42 -0.74 -3.76
CA TYR A 32 -9.71 -1.27 -4.22
C TYR A 32 -10.01 -0.88 -5.68
N ALA A 33 -9.18 -1.34 -6.63
CA ALA A 33 -9.23 -0.97 -8.04
C ALA A 33 -10.63 -1.06 -8.70
N GLU A 34 -11.40 -2.12 -8.43
CA GLU A 34 -12.77 -2.26 -8.94
C GLU A 34 -13.73 -1.21 -8.35
N ALA A 35 -13.56 -0.87 -7.07
CA ALA A 35 -14.36 0.16 -6.41
C ALA A 35 -13.98 1.56 -6.91
N VAL A 36 -12.68 1.84 -7.15
CA VAL A 36 -12.21 3.06 -7.81
C VAL A 36 -12.88 3.24 -9.18
N ALA A 37 -12.90 2.19 -10.01
CA ALA A 37 -13.52 2.24 -11.33
C ALA A 37 -15.03 2.54 -11.27
N LYS A 38 -15.78 1.84 -10.40
CA LYS A 38 -17.23 2.08 -10.22
C LYS A 38 -17.52 3.46 -9.63
N PHE A 39 -16.79 3.85 -8.59
CA PHE A 39 -16.97 5.14 -7.91
C PHE A 39 -16.65 6.32 -8.82
N ARG A 40 -15.64 6.20 -9.70
CA ARG A 40 -15.37 7.16 -10.78
C ARG A 40 -16.58 7.31 -11.70
N MET A 41 -17.13 6.19 -12.20
CA MET A 41 -18.29 6.20 -13.10
C MET A 41 -19.55 6.78 -12.45
N GLU A 42 -19.81 6.51 -11.18
CA GLU A 42 -21.00 6.99 -10.46
C GLU A 42 -20.91 8.45 -10.00
N THR A 43 -19.71 8.97 -9.73
CA THR A 43 -19.53 10.30 -9.11
C THR A 43 -18.88 11.34 -10.01
N GLY A 44 -18.23 10.94 -11.11
CA GLY A 44 -17.38 11.83 -11.91
C GLY A 44 -16.09 12.27 -11.20
N THR A 45 -15.75 11.65 -10.06
CA THR A 45 -14.52 11.94 -9.32
C THR A 45 -13.38 11.15 -9.94
N GLU A 46 -12.35 11.83 -10.41
CA GLU A 46 -11.12 11.20 -10.90
C GLU A 46 -10.22 10.78 -9.73
N PRO A 47 -9.50 9.65 -9.82
CA PRO A 47 -8.47 9.27 -8.85
C PRO A 47 -7.16 10.06 -9.07
N ASP A 48 -6.37 10.22 -8.01
CA ASP A 48 -5.08 10.93 -8.06
C ASP A 48 -3.97 10.14 -8.80
N MET A 49 -4.22 8.88 -9.17
CA MET A 49 -3.29 7.98 -9.88
C MET A 49 -4.03 6.97 -10.76
N ASP A 50 -3.34 6.37 -11.74
CA ASP A 50 -3.92 5.35 -12.64
C ASP A 50 -4.30 4.07 -11.86
N VAL A 51 -5.41 3.45 -12.25
CA VAL A 51 -5.90 2.17 -11.72
C VAL A 51 -4.91 1.03 -11.99
N ALA A 52 -4.10 1.11 -13.06
CA ALA A 52 -3.00 0.18 -13.30
C ALA A 52 -1.98 0.20 -12.15
N MET A 53 -1.45 1.38 -11.81
CA MET A 53 -0.48 1.57 -10.71
C MET A 53 -1.03 1.17 -9.33
N ILE A 54 -2.36 1.16 -9.15
CA ILE A 54 -3.01 0.63 -7.95
C ILE A 54 -2.84 -0.90 -7.89
N MET A 55 -3.03 -1.60 -9.01
CA MET A 55 -2.86 -3.05 -9.09
C MET A 55 -1.39 -3.47 -8.85
N ASP A 56 -0.43 -2.71 -9.37
CA ASP A 56 0.99 -3.03 -9.21
C ASP A 56 1.45 -2.86 -7.75
N ARG A 57 1.04 -1.76 -7.08
CA ARG A 57 1.25 -1.58 -5.64
C ARG A 57 0.60 -2.70 -4.81
N MET A 58 -0.55 -3.22 -5.26
CA MET A 58 -1.20 -4.36 -4.63
C MET A 58 -0.49 -5.69 -4.90
N ALA A 59 0.19 -5.85 -6.04
CA ALA A 59 1.05 -7.00 -6.31
C ALA A 59 2.25 -7.04 -5.34
N VAL A 60 2.94 -5.90 -5.14
CA VAL A 60 3.99 -5.75 -4.11
C VAL A 60 3.46 -6.09 -2.73
N LYS A 61 2.36 -5.45 -2.29
CA LYS A 61 1.73 -5.67 -0.97
C LYS A 61 1.41 -7.16 -0.76
N LYS A 62 0.92 -7.84 -1.80
CA LYS A 62 0.62 -9.28 -1.78
C LYS A 62 1.86 -10.16 -1.70
N ALA A 63 2.93 -9.86 -2.46
CA ALA A 63 4.17 -10.62 -2.43
C ALA A 63 4.78 -10.65 -1.02
N VAL A 64 4.90 -9.47 -0.39
CA VAL A 64 5.32 -9.33 1.02
C VAL A 64 4.39 -10.10 1.97
N GLN A 65 3.06 -9.94 1.83
CA GLN A 65 2.08 -10.63 2.69
C GLN A 65 2.09 -12.16 2.54
N CYS A 66 2.52 -12.69 1.40
CA CYS A 66 2.68 -14.13 1.17
C CYS A 66 4.04 -14.67 1.64
N GLY A 67 4.98 -13.82 2.07
CA GLY A 67 6.35 -14.21 2.40
C GLY A 67 7.24 -14.47 1.18
N ASN A 68 6.84 -14.02 -0.02
CA ASN A 68 7.66 -14.09 -1.23
C ASN A 68 8.41 -12.76 -1.39
N VAL A 69 9.51 -12.61 -0.67
CA VAL A 69 10.21 -11.33 -0.52
C VAL A 69 11.05 -11.00 -1.75
N GLU A 70 11.61 -12.01 -2.42
CA GLU A 70 12.32 -11.86 -3.68
C GLU A 70 11.40 -11.29 -4.79
N ASP A 71 10.19 -11.83 -4.94
CA ASP A 71 9.16 -11.34 -5.87
C ASP A 71 8.69 -9.91 -5.51
N ALA A 72 8.70 -9.57 -4.23
CA ALA A 72 8.41 -8.22 -3.75
C ALA A 72 9.53 -7.23 -4.10
N ILE A 73 10.81 -7.60 -3.91
CA ILE A 73 11.98 -6.78 -4.26
C ILE A 73 12.02 -6.52 -5.77
N GLU A 74 11.79 -7.55 -6.59
CA GLU A 74 11.69 -7.41 -8.05
C GLU A 74 10.62 -6.38 -8.45
N LYS A 75 9.38 -6.54 -7.95
CA LYS A 75 8.25 -5.64 -8.27
C LYS A 75 8.40 -4.24 -7.72
N VAL A 76 9.09 -4.07 -6.60
CA VAL A 76 9.42 -2.76 -6.02
C VAL A 76 10.40 -2.02 -6.93
N ASN A 77 11.41 -2.70 -7.47
CA ASN A 77 12.37 -2.14 -8.42
C ASN A 77 11.75 -1.88 -9.80
N ASP A 78 10.87 -2.76 -10.30
CA ASP A 78 10.11 -2.54 -11.55
C ASP A 78 9.26 -1.26 -11.48
N LEU A 79 8.69 -0.95 -10.30
CA LEU A 79 7.85 0.23 -10.08
C LEU A 79 8.64 1.51 -9.83
N ASN A 80 9.78 1.42 -9.15
CA ASN A 80 10.69 2.54 -8.93
C ASN A 80 12.12 2.01 -8.71
N PRO A 81 12.98 1.98 -9.74
CA PRO A 81 14.32 1.41 -9.64
C PRO A 81 15.22 2.04 -8.57
N GLU A 82 14.96 3.29 -8.17
CA GLU A 82 15.78 4.04 -7.20
C GLU A 82 15.26 3.89 -5.76
N ILE A 83 14.15 3.19 -5.50
CA ILE A 83 13.48 3.22 -4.19
C ILE A 83 14.24 2.50 -3.08
N LEU A 84 15.00 1.44 -3.40
CA LEU A 84 15.80 0.72 -2.41
C LEU A 84 17.12 1.46 -2.12
N ASP A 85 17.74 2.05 -3.15
CA ASP A 85 18.92 2.92 -3.02
C ASP A 85 18.62 4.19 -2.21
N THR A 86 17.44 4.79 -2.42
CA THR A 86 17.01 6.03 -1.73
C THR A 86 16.36 5.77 -0.37
N ASN A 87 15.98 4.53 -0.06
CA ASN A 87 15.42 4.13 1.23
C ASN A 87 16.07 2.84 1.77
N PRO A 88 17.28 2.94 2.36
CA PRO A 88 17.99 1.79 2.93
C PRO A 88 17.27 1.16 4.14
N GLU A 89 16.38 1.89 4.83
CA GLU A 89 15.54 1.33 5.91
C GLU A 89 14.49 0.36 5.36
N LEU A 90 13.87 0.70 4.21
CA LEU A 90 12.99 -0.22 3.48
C LEU A 90 13.75 -1.45 2.98
N PHE A 91 14.94 -1.27 2.39
CA PHE A 91 15.76 -2.38 1.92
C PHE A 91 16.15 -3.33 3.08
N PHE A 92 16.64 -2.77 4.19
CA PHE A 92 16.96 -3.53 5.39
C PHE A 92 15.75 -4.32 5.93
N HIS A 93 14.56 -3.72 5.98
CA HIS A 93 13.36 -4.43 6.44
C HIS A 93 12.89 -5.52 5.47
N LEU A 94 13.13 -5.39 4.16
CA LEU A 94 12.88 -6.47 3.20
C LEU A 94 13.88 -7.63 3.43
N GLN A 95 15.18 -7.36 3.54
CA GLN A 95 16.17 -8.40 3.85
C GLN A 95 15.92 -9.05 5.23
N GLN A 96 15.49 -8.28 6.23
CA GLN A 96 15.06 -8.79 7.54
C GLN A 96 13.85 -9.73 7.42
N GLN A 97 12.83 -9.40 6.61
CA GLN A 97 11.71 -10.30 6.36
C GLN A 97 12.19 -11.56 5.64
N ARG A 98 13.08 -11.45 4.65
CA ARG A 98 13.65 -12.58 3.91
C ARG A 98 14.35 -13.58 4.85
N LEU A 99 15.14 -13.09 5.81
CA LEU A 99 15.73 -13.93 6.87
C LEU A 99 14.67 -14.64 7.73
N ILE A 100 13.59 -13.93 8.11
CA ILE A 100 12.47 -14.52 8.85
C ILE A 100 11.76 -15.61 8.02
N GLU A 101 11.63 -15.44 6.70
CA GLU A 101 11.08 -16.46 5.80
C GLU A 101 11.96 -17.69 5.70
N LEU A 102 13.30 -17.54 5.58
CA LEU A 102 14.23 -18.69 5.59
C LEU A 102 14.11 -19.48 6.89
N ILE A 103 14.11 -18.81 8.04
CA ILE A 103 13.94 -19.43 9.37
C ILE A 103 12.57 -20.12 9.48
N ARG A 104 11.49 -19.48 9.02
CA ARG A 104 10.12 -20.03 9.06
C ARG A 104 9.93 -21.26 8.16
N ASN A 105 10.77 -21.42 7.13
CA ASN A 105 10.80 -22.59 6.25
C ASN A 105 11.86 -23.63 6.67
N GLU A 106 12.40 -23.55 7.90
CA GLU A 106 13.43 -24.45 8.46
C GLU A 106 14.77 -24.47 7.70
N LYS A 107 15.01 -23.48 6.81
CA LYS A 107 16.23 -23.32 6.00
C LYS A 107 17.37 -22.67 6.81
N ILE A 108 17.76 -23.31 7.91
CA ILE A 108 18.68 -22.71 8.90
C ILE A 108 20.09 -22.47 8.34
N GLU A 109 20.59 -23.32 7.44
CA GLU A 109 21.90 -23.13 6.81
C GLU A 109 21.89 -21.92 5.87
N GLU A 110 20.91 -21.82 4.97
CA GLU A 110 20.70 -20.65 4.08
C GLU A 110 20.50 -19.36 4.89
N ALA A 111 19.77 -19.42 6.01
CA ALA A 111 19.56 -18.28 6.91
C ALA A 111 20.86 -17.80 7.58
N LEU A 112 21.78 -18.72 7.91
CA LEU A 112 23.07 -18.40 8.52
C LEU A 112 24.07 -17.87 7.49
N GLU A 113 24.06 -18.38 6.26
CA GLU A 113 24.86 -17.88 5.13
C GLU A 113 24.41 -16.46 4.76
N PHE A 114 23.12 -16.26 4.51
CA PHE A 114 22.52 -14.96 4.19
C PHE A 114 22.84 -13.87 5.24
N ALA A 115 22.72 -14.19 6.54
CA ALA A 115 23.01 -13.25 7.63
C ALA A 115 24.52 -13.03 7.90
N GLN A 116 25.42 -13.51 7.03
CA GLN A 116 26.85 -13.23 7.05
C GLN A 116 27.34 -12.49 5.80
N GLU A 117 26.59 -12.55 4.69
CA GLU A 117 26.94 -11.90 3.42
C GLU A 117 26.28 -10.52 3.22
N GLU A 118 25.16 -10.24 3.91
CA GLU A 118 24.36 -9.01 3.80
C GLU A 118 24.22 -8.23 5.13
#